data_AF-A0A1Y5F741-F1
#
_entry.id   AF-A0A1Y5F741-F1
#
_cell.length_a   1.000
_cell.length_b   1.000
_cell.length_c   1.000
_cell.angle_alpha   90.00
_cell.angle_beta   90.00
_cell.angle_gamma   90.00
#
_symmetry.space_group_name_H-M   'P 1'
#
loop_
_entity.id
_entity.type
_entity.pdbx_description
1 polymer ?
#
loop_
_entity_poly.entity_id
_entity_poly.type
_entity_poly.pdbx_seq_one_letter_code
_entity_poly.pdbx_strand_id
1 'polypeptide(L)'
;MNRGMKKLIFLIPILLLLSASTFAYECEFKVEHLDSVRIQQGHFKQTDTCYISVATRKTLHMEYRSYLMTSRGKFLVFNSFGEGPSSQFTGAREFNFFGREKRISYQVLENEIVVNLSNGDQLLFDKESGEPLSLGRGIVELDPMLSRTNNGGIELPNYRGLVLDSGFKMGMSPSYYLSRKSTFRDQFNNQCTVVNREIFHKKGDETYWVYESDRDLYKYLQKRCPSLILEKN
;
A
#
# COMPACT_ATOMS: atom_id res chain seq x y z
N MET A 1 76.52 -22.96 -19.13
CA MET A 1 75.46 -22.60 -20.10
C MET A 1 74.10 -22.91 -19.49
N ASN A 2 73.29 -21.87 -19.30
CA ASN A 2 71.86 -21.78 -18.95
C ASN A 2 71.27 -22.61 -17.78
N ARG A 3 71.18 -21.93 -16.62
CA ARG A 3 70.21 -22.17 -15.55
C ARG A 3 68.81 -21.72 -16.01
N GLY A 4 67.85 -22.65 -16.08
CA GLY A 4 66.44 -22.34 -16.32
C GLY A 4 65.79 -21.72 -15.08
N MET A 5 65.40 -20.44 -15.19
CA MET A 5 64.57 -19.74 -14.20
C MET A 5 63.16 -20.35 -14.18
N LYS A 6 62.80 -21.05 -13.10
CA LYS A 6 61.41 -21.39 -12.81
C LYS A 6 60.70 -20.12 -12.34
N LYS A 7 59.85 -19.54 -13.20
CA LYS A 7 58.96 -18.43 -12.84
C LYS A 7 57.93 -18.93 -11.83
N LEU A 8 58.05 -18.46 -10.59
CA LEU A 8 57.06 -18.65 -9.53
C LEU A 8 55.88 -17.71 -9.85
N ILE A 9 54.80 -18.26 -10.43
CA ILE A 9 53.56 -17.52 -10.67
C ILE A 9 52.85 -17.42 -9.32
N PHE A 10 52.94 -16.26 -8.69
CA PHE A 10 52.17 -15.90 -7.50
C PHE A 10 50.70 -15.73 -7.93
N LEU A 11 49.86 -16.73 -7.67
CA LEU A 11 48.40 -16.61 -7.78
C LEU A 11 47.93 -15.69 -6.65
N ILE A 12 47.72 -14.42 -6.97
CA ILE A 12 47.00 -13.49 -6.10
C ILE A 12 45.53 -13.92 -6.12
N PRO A 13 44.92 -14.31 -4.98
CA PRO A 13 43.48 -14.49 -4.93
C PRO A 13 42.88 -13.09 -4.99
N ILE A 14 42.33 -12.73 -6.15
CA ILE A 14 41.49 -11.55 -6.30
C ILE A 14 40.24 -11.82 -5.45
N LEU A 15 40.28 -11.38 -4.19
CA LEU A 15 39.11 -11.27 -3.35
C LEU A 15 38.24 -10.18 -4.00
N LEU A 16 37.36 -10.59 -4.89
CA LEU A 16 36.23 -9.78 -5.33
C LEU A 16 35.39 -9.50 -4.09
N LEU A 17 35.70 -8.39 -3.43
CA LEU A 17 34.77 -7.69 -2.57
C LEU A 17 33.60 -7.29 -3.47
N LEU A 18 32.65 -8.22 -3.60
CA LEU A 18 31.29 -7.92 -3.97
C LEU A 18 30.81 -6.94 -2.91
N SER A 19 31.01 -5.65 -3.16
CA SER A 19 30.24 -4.60 -2.54
C SER A 19 28.80 -4.89 -2.94
N ALA A 20 28.13 -5.66 -2.09
CA ALA A 20 26.69 -5.71 -2.06
C ALA A 20 26.27 -4.25 -1.85
N SER A 21 25.99 -3.57 -2.95
CA SER A 21 25.29 -2.31 -2.96
C SER A 21 23.92 -2.69 -2.46
N THR A 22 23.76 -2.71 -1.14
CA THR A 22 22.46 -2.58 -0.53
C THR A 22 21.98 -1.22 -0.99
N PHE A 23 21.27 -1.19 -2.11
CA PHE A 23 20.49 -0.04 -2.49
C PHE A 23 19.47 0.14 -1.37
N ALA A 24 19.86 0.90 -0.34
CA ALA A 24 18.93 1.44 0.62
C ALA A 24 17.88 2.15 -0.23
N TYR A 25 16.67 1.59 -0.23
CA TYR A 25 15.56 2.20 -0.94
C TYR A 25 15.17 3.44 -0.16
N GLU A 26 15.74 4.58 -0.55
CA GLU A 26 15.41 5.86 0.02
C GLU A 26 14.19 6.40 -0.71
N CYS A 27 13.03 6.32 -0.06
CA CYS A 27 11.83 6.99 -0.55
C CYS A 27 11.93 8.47 -0.23
N GLU A 28 12.60 9.19 -1.13
CA GLU A 28 12.80 10.62 -1.01
C GLU A 28 11.46 11.33 -0.86
N PHE A 29 11.42 12.30 0.05
CA PHE A 29 10.28 13.17 0.22
C PHE A 29 10.15 14.04 -1.03
N LYS A 30 8.99 13.98 -1.68
CA LYS A 30 8.69 14.77 -2.87
C LYS A 30 7.24 15.21 -2.82
N VAL A 31 6.98 16.47 -3.16
CA VAL A 31 5.62 16.99 -3.36
C VAL A 31 5.54 17.54 -4.77
N GLU A 32 4.55 17.10 -5.53
CA GLU A 32 4.27 17.57 -6.87
C GLU A 32 2.87 18.22 -6.88
N HIS A 33 2.82 19.47 -7.33
CA HIS A 33 1.59 20.24 -7.41
C HIS A 33 1.19 20.33 -8.88
N LEU A 34 0.07 19.70 -9.21
CA LEU A 34 -0.65 19.87 -10.47
C LEU A 34 -1.75 20.93 -10.27
N ASP A 35 -2.42 21.32 -11.34
CA ASP A 35 -3.45 22.37 -11.30
C ASP A 35 -4.52 22.07 -10.24
N SER A 36 -5.10 20.87 -10.32
CA SER A 36 -6.20 20.45 -9.45
C SER A 36 -5.82 19.41 -8.40
N VAL A 37 -4.64 18.77 -8.52
CA VAL A 37 -4.23 17.62 -7.69
C VAL A 37 -2.85 17.85 -7.06
N ARG A 38 -2.66 17.33 -5.85
CA ARG A 38 -1.36 17.24 -5.17
C ARG A 38 -0.98 15.78 -5.02
N ILE A 39 0.25 15.45 -5.41
CA ILE A 39 0.87 14.15 -5.14
C ILE A 39 1.96 14.36 -4.09
N GLN A 40 1.97 13.57 -3.04
CA GLN A 40 3.02 13.61 -2.02
C GLN A 40 3.59 12.21 -1.82
N GLN A 41 4.90 12.11 -1.93
CA GLN A 41 5.69 10.93 -1.59
C GLN A 41 6.49 11.20 -0.32
N GLY A 42 6.61 10.19 0.54
CA GLY A 42 7.48 10.27 1.70
C GLY A 42 7.65 8.95 2.43
N HIS A 43 8.25 9.02 3.61
CA HIS A 43 8.60 7.86 4.41
C HIS A 43 8.15 8.03 5.87
N PHE A 44 7.35 7.09 6.34
CA PHE A 44 6.98 6.97 7.76
C PHE A 44 8.12 6.26 8.49
N LYS A 45 8.97 7.04 9.18
CA LYS A 45 10.14 6.52 9.91
C LYS A 45 9.76 5.49 10.97
N GLN A 46 8.60 5.64 11.61
CA GLN A 46 8.13 4.77 12.70
C GLN A 46 7.79 3.35 12.24
N THR A 47 7.35 3.19 10.99
CA THR A 47 6.89 1.92 10.40
C THR A 47 7.77 1.47 9.25
N ASP A 48 8.87 2.19 8.99
CA ASP A 48 9.75 2.04 7.83
C ASP A 48 8.95 1.87 6.52
N THR A 49 7.96 2.74 6.32
CA THR A 49 6.96 2.57 5.26
C THR A 49 6.99 3.75 4.31
N CYS A 50 7.20 3.47 3.03
CA CYS A 50 7.12 4.46 1.97
C CYS A 50 5.66 4.68 1.62
N TYR A 51 5.27 5.91 1.30
CA TYR A 51 3.91 6.23 0.91
C TYR A 51 3.87 7.17 -0.28
N ILE A 52 2.79 7.07 -1.05
CA ILE A 52 2.36 8.03 -2.06
C ILE A 52 0.93 8.40 -1.72
N SER A 53 0.63 9.68 -1.62
CA SER A 53 -0.73 10.19 -1.49
C SER A 53 -1.13 11.03 -2.68
N VAL A 54 -2.39 10.89 -3.08
CA VAL A 54 -3.03 11.66 -4.14
C VAL A 54 -4.24 12.35 -3.51
N ALA A 55 -4.30 13.67 -3.63
CA ALA A 55 -5.37 14.47 -3.05
C ALA A 55 -5.77 15.60 -3.99
N THR A 56 -7.07 15.87 -4.10
CA THR A 56 -7.54 17.10 -4.73
C THR A 56 -7.06 18.32 -3.94
N ARG A 57 -6.75 19.39 -4.66
CA ARG A 57 -6.47 20.71 -4.10
C ARG A 57 -7.73 21.55 -3.93
N LYS A 58 -8.84 21.13 -4.55
CA LYS A 58 -10.14 21.80 -4.50
C LYS A 58 -10.94 21.28 -3.31
N THR A 59 -10.70 21.84 -2.12
CA THR A 59 -11.31 21.39 -0.85
C THR A 59 -12.33 22.42 -0.34
N LEU A 60 -13.44 22.59 -1.04
CA LEU A 60 -14.51 23.50 -0.61
C LEU A 60 -15.05 23.05 0.75
N HIS A 61 -15.15 23.97 1.73
CA HIS A 61 -15.60 23.67 3.09
C HIS A 61 -14.86 22.53 3.79
N MET A 62 -13.61 22.24 3.40
CA MET A 62 -12.84 21.10 3.90
C MET A 62 -13.49 19.73 3.60
N GLU A 63 -14.39 19.67 2.62
CA GLU A 63 -14.96 18.43 2.11
C GLU A 63 -14.08 17.88 1.00
N TYR A 64 -13.53 16.69 1.20
CA TYR A 64 -12.70 16.03 0.20
C TYR A 64 -12.51 14.55 0.47
N ARG A 65 -12.08 13.85 -0.57
CA ARG A 65 -11.52 12.50 -0.50
C ARG A 65 -10.05 12.54 -0.91
N SER A 66 -9.20 11.80 -0.20
CA SER A 66 -7.80 11.63 -0.55
C SER A 66 -7.39 10.17 -0.39
N TYR A 67 -6.32 9.82 -1.07
CA TYR A 67 -5.87 8.45 -1.23
C TYR A 67 -4.43 8.32 -0.77
N LEU A 68 -4.12 7.27 -0.04
CA LEU A 68 -2.76 6.97 0.39
C LEU A 68 -2.44 5.51 0.12
N MET A 69 -1.35 5.29 -0.61
CA MET A 69 -0.83 3.98 -0.98
C MET A 69 0.52 3.77 -0.30
N THR A 70 0.80 2.59 0.22
CA THR A 70 2.06 2.31 0.92
C THR A 70 2.84 1.13 0.37
N SER A 71 4.15 1.11 0.62
CA SER A 71 5.01 -0.03 0.31
C SER A 71 4.58 -1.31 1.03
N ARG A 72 3.87 -1.18 2.16
CA ARG A 72 3.28 -2.30 2.90
C ARG A 72 1.90 -2.73 2.39
N GLY A 73 1.52 -2.30 1.19
CA GLY A 73 0.33 -2.75 0.47
C GLY A 73 -0.96 -2.05 0.86
N LYS A 74 -0.91 -1.05 1.75
CA LYS A 74 -2.09 -0.32 2.19
C LYS A 74 -2.60 0.57 1.06
N PHE A 75 -3.91 0.58 0.85
CA PHE A 75 -4.66 1.61 0.13
C PHE A 75 -5.71 2.17 1.08
N LEU A 76 -5.47 3.40 1.53
CA LEU A 76 -6.31 4.12 2.47
C LEU A 76 -7.11 5.18 1.70
N VAL A 77 -8.43 5.11 1.82
CA VAL A 77 -9.36 6.12 1.33
C VAL A 77 -9.74 6.97 2.52
N PHE A 78 -9.27 8.21 2.56
CA PHE A 78 -9.58 9.18 3.61
C PHE A 78 -10.68 10.11 3.13
N ASN A 79 -11.70 10.30 3.97
CA ASN A 79 -12.81 11.22 3.73
C ASN A 79 -12.83 12.28 4.82
N SER A 80 -12.95 13.55 4.41
CA SER A 80 -13.28 14.67 5.26
C SER A 80 -14.67 15.17 4.90
N PHE A 81 -15.60 15.18 5.84
CA PHE A 81 -16.99 15.62 5.66
C PHE A 81 -17.20 17.06 6.15
N GLY A 82 -16.17 17.89 6.03
CA GLY A 82 -16.18 19.29 6.41
C GLY A 82 -15.49 19.59 7.74
N GLU A 83 -15.75 20.78 8.27
CA GLU A 83 -15.12 21.29 9.49
C GLU A 83 -15.70 20.62 10.75
N GLY A 84 -14.83 20.16 11.64
CA GLY A 84 -15.22 19.63 12.94
C GLY A 84 -14.21 18.63 13.51
N PRO A 85 -14.52 18.02 14.69
CA PRO A 85 -13.63 17.05 15.31
C PRO A 85 -13.47 15.79 14.43
N SER A 86 -12.24 15.34 14.24
CA SER A 86 -11.92 14.17 13.39
C SER A 86 -12.76 12.94 13.71
N SER A 87 -13.04 12.68 15.00
CA SER A 87 -13.86 11.54 15.45
C SER A 87 -15.26 11.51 14.83
N GLN A 88 -15.78 12.65 14.39
CA GLN A 88 -17.11 12.81 13.82
C GLN A 88 -17.09 13.36 12.40
N PHE A 89 -16.03 14.00 11.93
CA PHE A 89 -15.99 14.67 10.61
C PHE A 89 -15.00 14.06 9.64
N THR A 90 -14.19 13.09 10.07
CA THR A 90 -13.32 12.35 9.16
C THR A 90 -13.56 10.86 9.28
N GLY A 91 -13.31 10.14 8.20
CA GLY A 91 -13.41 8.69 8.18
C GLY A 91 -12.41 8.10 7.21
N ALA A 92 -12.11 6.82 7.41
CA ALA A 92 -11.20 6.10 6.54
C ALA A 92 -11.76 4.73 6.19
N ARG A 93 -11.57 4.32 4.93
CA ARG A 93 -11.65 2.93 4.50
C ARG A 93 -10.24 2.44 4.19
N GLU A 94 -9.94 1.21 4.59
CA GLU A 94 -8.60 0.65 4.42
C GLU A 94 -8.69 -0.70 3.72
N PHE A 95 -7.99 -0.78 2.58
CA PHE A 95 -7.66 -2.03 1.90
C PHE A 95 -6.18 -2.33 2.08
N ASN A 96 -5.81 -3.61 2.09
CA ASN A 96 -4.41 -4.02 1.95
C ASN A 96 -4.29 -5.07 0.83
N PHE A 97 -3.42 -4.80 -0.14
CA PHE A 97 -3.09 -5.71 -1.24
C PHE A 97 -1.83 -6.52 -0.91
N PHE A 98 -1.79 -7.78 -1.34
CA PHE A 98 -0.68 -8.71 -1.05
C PHE A 98 0.10 -9.11 -2.30
N GLY A 99 1.29 -9.70 -2.09
CA GLY A 99 2.32 -9.86 -3.11
C GLY A 99 3.33 -8.69 -3.10
N ARG A 100 3.58 -8.10 -1.93
CA ARG A 100 4.25 -6.81 -1.65
C ARG A 100 5.76 -6.83 -1.93
N GLU A 101 6.14 -7.19 -3.14
CA GLU A 101 7.52 -7.42 -3.56
C GLU A 101 8.10 -6.27 -4.40
N LYS A 102 7.24 -5.37 -4.90
CA LYS A 102 7.62 -4.25 -5.76
C LYS A 102 7.76 -2.97 -4.95
N ARG A 103 8.58 -2.07 -5.47
CA ARG A 103 8.70 -0.70 -4.96
C ARG A 103 7.51 0.12 -5.45
N ILE A 104 6.93 0.91 -4.57
CA ILE A 104 5.91 1.87 -4.98
C ILE A 104 6.55 3.02 -5.74
N SER A 105 5.84 3.57 -6.72
CA SER A 105 6.25 4.73 -7.50
C SER A 105 5.04 5.39 -8.14
N TYR A 106 5.19 6.59 -8.68
CA TYR A 106 4.16 7.22 -9.50
C TYR A 106 4.74 7.84 -10.75
N GLN A 107 3.89 8.01 -11.75
CA GLN A 107 4.17 8.74 -12.98
C GLN A 107 2.98 9.65 -13.29
N VAL A 108 3.26 10.90 -13.68
CA VAL A 108 2.26 11.82 -14.19
C VAL A 108 2.27 11.74 -15.72
N LEU A 109 1.13 11.40 -16.31
CA LEU A 109 0.90 11.38 -17.75
C LEU A 109 0.12 12.64 -18.17
N GLU A 110 -0.31 12.68 -19.43
CA GLU A 110 -1.06 13.80 -19.99
C GLU A 110 -2.34 14.04 -19.18
N ASN A 111 -3.19 13.01 -19.03
CA ASN A 111 -4.51 13.09 -18.39
C ASN A 111 -4.62 12.28 -17.08
N GLU A 112 -3.60 11.51 -16.73
CA GLU A 112 -3.69 10.53 -15.64
C GLU A 112 -2.46 10.58 -14.73
N ILE A 113 -2.65 10.10 -13.50
CA ILE A 113 -1.58 9.80 -12.56
C ILE A 113 -1.57 8.29 -12.37
N VAL A 114 -0.48 7.63 -12.72
CA VAL A 114 -0.30 6.19 -12.54
C VAL A 114 0.47 5.95 -11.25
N VAL A 115 -0.11 5.21 -10.31
CA VAL A 115 0.58 4.80 -9.08
C VAL A 115 0.85 3.30 -9.14
N ASN A 116 2.12 2.91 -9.21
CA ASN A 116 2.55 1.53 -9.15
C ASN A 116 2.55 1.08 -7.68
N LEU A 117 1.78 0.04 -7.38
CA LEU A 117 1.58 -0.53 -6.06
C LEU A 117 2.65 -1.57 -5.74
N SER A 118 2.83 -1.89 -4.46
CA SER A 118 3.86 -2.84 -4.03
C SER A 118 3.57 -4.28 -4.44
N ASN A 119 2.34 -4.59 -4.83
CA ASN A 119 1.96 -5.89 -5.40
C ASN A 119 2.13 -5.97 -6.93
N GLY A 120 2.69 -4.93 -7.56
CA GLY A 120 2.89 -4.83 -9.00
C GLY A 120 1.69 -4.31 -9.78
N ASP A 121 0.54 -4.05 -9.14
CA ASP A 121 -0.59 -3.42 -9.83
C ASP A 121 -0.39 -1.93 -10.07
N GLN A 122 -1.23 -1.38 -10.93
CA GLN A 122 -1.31 0.05 -11.17
C GLN A 122 -2.68 0.56 -10.74
N LEU A 123 -2.70 1.62 -9.95
CA LEU A 123 -3.91 2.37 -9.63
C LEU A 123 -3.82 3.70 -10.39
N LEU A 124 -4.74 3.91 -11.33
CA LEU A 124 -4.80 5.11 -12.15
C LEU A 124 -5.73 6.12 -11.48
N PHE A 125 -5.34 7.38 -11.50
CA PHE A 125 -6.15 8.49 -11.04
C PHE A 125 -6.33 9.51 -12.17
N ASP A 126 -7.51 10.11 -12.22
CA ASP A 126 -7.77 11.25 -13.07
C ASP A 126 -6.98 12.46 -12.57
N LYS A 127 -6.26 13.12 -13.47
CA LYS A 127 -5.35 14.21 -13.10
C LYS A 127 -6.07 15.50 -12.69
N GLU A 128 -7.34 15.66 -13.09
CA GLU A 128 -8.13 16.84 -12.80
C GLU A 128 -8.94 16.74 -11.50
N SER A 129 -9.51 15.58 -11.21
CA SER A 129 -10.30 15.34 -10.00
C SER A 129 -9.46 14.74 -8.88
N GLY A 130 -8.40 13.99 -9.21
CA GLY A 130 -7.64 13.17 -8.28
C GLY A 130 -8.36 11.89 -7.88
N GLU A 131 -9.42 11.50 -8.59
CA GLU A 131 -10.24 10.32 -8.31
C GLU A 131 -9.71 9.06 -9.01
N PRO A 132 -9.84 7.86 -8.41
CA PRO A 132 -9.37 6.62 -9.01
C PRO A 132 -10.22 6.25 -10.23
N LEU A 133 -9.55 5.95 -11.34
CA LEU A 133 -10.15 5.57 -12.62
C LEU A 133 -10.15 4.06 -12.83
N SER A 134 -9.03 3.39 -12.56
CA SER A 134 -8.89 1.95 -12.77
C SER A 134 -7.85 1.35 -11.83
N LEU A 135 -7.98 0.04 -11.59
CA LEU A 135 -7.09 -0.75 -10.74
C LEU A 135 -6.62 -2.00 -11.49
N GLY A 136 -5.32 -2.25 -11.49
CA GLY A 136 -4.72 -3.47 -12.02
C GLY A 136 -5.34 -4.73 -11.40
N ARG A 137 -5.52 -5.77 -12.22
CA ARG A 137 -6.15 -7.06 -11.82
C ARG A 137 -7.57 -6.94 -11.25
N GLY A 138 -8.24 -5.78 -11.27
CA GLY A 138 -9.58 -5.65 -10.71
C GLY A 138 -10.37 -4.49 -11.30
N ILE A 139 -11.41 -4.10 -10.59
CA ILE A 139 -12.23 -2.93 -10.86
C ILE A 139 -12.19 -2.06 -9.59
N VAL A 140 -12.12 -0.75 -9.78
CA VAL A 140 -12.39 0.22 -8.72
C VAL A 140 -13.68 0.93 -9.07
N GLU A 141 -14.67 0.79 -8.19
CA GLU A 141 -15.94 1.51 -8.31
C GLU A 141 -15.91 2.67 -7.31
N LEU A 142 -16.18 3.87 -7.81
CA LEU A 142 -16.23 5.09 -7.01
C LEU A 142 -17.66 5.61 -6.98
N ASP A 143 -18.18 5.83 -5.77
CA ASP A 143 -19.31 6.70 -5.55
C ASP A 143 -18.79 8.15 -5.44
N PRO A 144 -19.08 9.00 -6.45
CA PRO A 144 -18.58 10.38 -6.49
C PRO A 144 -19.17 11.22 -5.37
N MET A 145 -20.32 10.83 -4.80
CA MET A 145 -20.91 11.55 -3.68
C MET A 145 -20.08 11.31 -2.40
N LEU A 146 -19.71 12.39 -1.73
CA LEU A 146 -19.07 12.30 -0.43
C LEU A 146 -20.13 12.09 0.66
N SER A 147 -20.36 10.85 1.06
CA SER A 147 -21.41 10.49 2.02
C SER A 147 -20.89 9.71 3.22
N ARG A 148 -21.51 9.93 4.38
CA ARG A 148 -21.23 9.18 5.62
C ARG A 148 -21.75 7.74 5.56
N THR A 149 -22.63 7.44 4.61
CA THR A 149 -23.33 6.15 4.50
C THR A 149 -22.79 5.25 3.38
N ASN A 150 -21.85 5.71 2.55
CA ASN A 150 -21.32 4.95 1.42
C ASN A 150 -19.98 4.26 1.70
N ASN A 151 -19.63 4.04 2.97
CA ASN A 151 -18.41 3.33 3.38
C ASN A 151 -17.13 3.86 2.71
N GLY A 152 -16.97 5.19 2.62
CA GLY A 152 -15.82 5.80 1.96
C GLY A 152 -16.00 5.99 0.46
N GLY A 153 -17.00 5.36 -0.15
CA GLY A 153 -17.38 5.48 -1.56
C GLY A 153 -16.46 4.76 -2.52
N ILE A 154 -15.71 3.75 -2.07
CA ILE A 154 -14.86 2.92 -2.94
C ILE A 154 -15.21 1.46 -2.73
N GLU A 155 -15.51 0.73 -3.80
CA GLU A 155 -15.63 -0.72 -3.82
C GLU A 155 -14.62 -1.32 -4.80
N LEU A 156 -14.16 -2.53 -4.51
CA LEU A 156 -13.16 -3.23 -5.34
C LEU A 156 -13.70 -4.58 -5.84
N PRO A 157 -14.79 -4.65 -6.61
CA PRO A 157 -15.35 -5.94 -7.02
C PRO A 157 -14.37 -6.74 -7.88
N ASN A 158 -14.43 -8.07 -7.76
CA ASN A 158 -13.70 -9.01 -8.62
C ASN A 158 -12.18 -8.77 -8.75
N TYR A 159 -11.53 -8.29 -7.68
CA TYR A 159 -10.08 -8.12 -7.66
C TYR A 159 -9.38 -9.50 -7.71
N ARG A 160 -8.56 -9.72 -8.75
CA ARG A 160 -7.86 -10.98 -9.05
C ARG A 160 -6.53 -11.05 -8.31
N GLY A 161 -6.62 -11.02 -7.00
CA GLY A 161 -5.50 -11.17 -6.07
C GLY A 161 -6.03 -11.27 -4.65
N LEU A 162 -5.15 -11.49 -3.68
CA LEU A 162 -5.56 -11.42 -2.27
C LEU A 162 -5.68 -9.95 -1.85
N VAL A 163 -6.81 -9.60 -1.24
CA VAL A 163 -7.06 -8.29 -0.64
C VAL A 163 -7.66 -8.45 0.75
N LEU A 164 -7.26 -7.58 1.68
CA LEU A 164 -7.88 -7.43 3.00
C LEU A 164 -8.68 -6.14 3.01
N ASP A 165 -10.00 -6.23 3.16
CA ASP A 165 -10.87 -5.08 3.43
C ASP A 165 -11.11 -4.96 4.94
N SER A 166 -10.66 -3.86 5.55
CA SER A 166 -10.89 -3.56 6.97
C SER A 166 -12.19 -2.79 7.22
N GLY A 167 -12.92 -2.46 6.15
CA GLY A 167 -14.17 -1.70 6.15
C GLY A 167 -13.94 -0.20 6.29
N PHE A 168 -15.02 0.54 6.55
CA PHE A 168 -14.99 1.98 6.81
C PHE A 168 -15.20 2.29 8.29
N LYS A 169 -14.57 3.35 8.78
CA LYS A 169 -14.71 3.82 10.17
C LYS A 169 -14.49 5.34 10.26
N MET A 170 -15.37 6.00 11.02
CA MET A 170 -15.17 7.39 11.43
C MET A 170 -14.09 7.52 12.52
N GLY A 171 -13.28 8.59 12.41
CA GLY A 171 -12.30 9.05 13.37
C GLY A 171 -10.86 8.61 13.12
N MET A 172 -10.66 7.34 12.74
CA MET A 172 -9.34 6.72 12.57
C MET A 172 -9.45 5.60 11.53
N SER A 173 -8.31 5.09 11.05
CA SER A 173 -8.29 3.87 10.24
C SER A 173 -9.01 2.71 10.97
N PRO A 174 -9.81 1.90 10.27
CA PRO A 174 -10.46 0.72 10.84
C PRO A 174 -9.49 -0.30 11.45
N SER A 175 -8.27 -0.44 10.91
CA SER A 175 -7.26 -1.40 11.40
C SER A 175 -6.71 -0.99 12.78
N TYR A 176 -6.80 0.29 13.14
CA TYR A 176 -6.52 0.76 14.49
C TYR A 176 -7.47 0.12 15.53
N TYR A 177 -8.68 -0.30 15.20
CA TYR A 177 -9.55 -0.89 16.21
C TYR A 177 -9.34 -2.41 16.26
N LEU A 178 -8.46 -2.86 17.15
CA LEU A 178 -8.04 -4.27 17.25
C LEU A 178 -9.17 -5.27 17.57
N SER A 179 -10.32 -4.80 18.05
CA SER A 179 -11.51 -5.63 18.29
C SER A 179 -12.43 -5.76 17.06
N ARG A 180 -12.25 -4.92 16.04
CA ARG A 180 -13.01 -5.00 14.79
C ARG A 180 -12.55 -6.19 13.96
N LYS A 181 -13.32 -6.48 12.92
CA LYS A 181 -13.05 -7.54 11.97
C LYS A 181 -12.61 -6.94 10.63
N SER A 182 -11.75 -7.68 9.95
CA SER A 182 -11.37 -7.44 8.55
C SER A 182 -11.61 -8.72 7.76
N THR A 183 -11.87 -8.57 6.47
CA THR A 183 -12.19 -9.70 5.58
C THR A 183 -11.13 -9.81 4.49
N PHE A 184 -10.43 -10.94 4.49
CA PHE A 184 -9.64 -11.36 3.36
C PHE A 184 -10.58 -11.87 2.27
N ARG A 185 -10.26 -11.54 1.02
CA ARG A 185 -10.91 -12.05 -0.17
C ARG A 185 -9.85 -12.43 -1.21
N ASP A 186 -10.00 -13.60 -1.81
CA ASP A 186 -9.15 -14.04 -2.92
C ASP A 186 -9.75 -13.74 -4.30
N GLN A 187 -9.02 -14.13 -5.35
CA GLN A 187 -9.41 -13.95 -6.75
C GLN A 187 -10.73 -14.66 -7.15
N PHE A 188 -11.17 -15.66 -6.39
CA PHE A 188 -12.41 -16.40 -6.62
C PHE A 188 -13.54 -15.93 -5.71
N ASN A 189 -13.35 -14.79 -5.02
CA ASN A 189 -14.27 -14.23 -4.05
C ASN A 189 -14.53 -15.14 -2.83
N ASN A 190 -13.64 -16.12 -2.55
CA ASN A 190 -13.66 -16.80 -1.26
C ASN A 190 -13.27 -15.80 -0.18
N GLN A 191 -13.99 -15.82 0.94
CA GLN A 191 -13.80 -14.86 2.02
C GLN A 191 -13.38 -15.54 3.31
N CYS A 192 -12.55 -14.84 4.07
CA CYS A 192 -12.22 -15.21 5.45
C CYS A 192 -12.18 -13.97 6.34
N THR A 193 -13.02 -13.96 7.36
CA THR A 193 -13.06 -12.88 8.33
C THR A 193 -12.18 -13.22 9.54
N VAL A 194 -11.30 -12.27 9.90
CA VAL A 194 -10.43 -12.33 11.08
C VAL A 194 -10.70 -11.12 11.97
N VAL A 195 -10.37 -11.23 13.25
CA VAL A 195 -10.33 -10.07 14.15
C VAL A 195 -9.01 -9.35 13.96
N ASN A 196 -9.02 -8.02 13.96
CA ASN A 196 -7.84 -7.18 13.67
C ASN A 196 -6.65 -7.53 14.58
N ARG A 197 -6.87 -7.84 15.87
CA ARG A 197 -5.79 -8.29 16.78
C ARG A 197 -5.06 -9.57 16.35
N GLU A 198 -5.63 -10.37 15.45
CA GLU A 198 -4.96 -11.58 14.94
C GLU A 198 -3.87 -11.24 13.91
N ILE A 199 -3.99 -10.10 13.23
CA ILE A 199 -3.11 -9.72 12.09
C ILE A 199 -2.42 -8.38 12.29
N PHE A 200 -2.88 -7.58 13.27
CA PHE A 200 -2.36 -6.28 13.61
C PHE A 200 -2.07 -6.16 15.11
N HIS A 201 -1.06 -5.37 15.44
CA HIS A 201 -0.79 -4.89 16.80
C HIS A 201 -0.56 -3.37 16.79
N LYS A 202 -0.58 -2.77 17.98
CA LYS A 202 -0.40 -1.32 18.16
C LYS A 202 0.89 -0.99 18.85
N LYS A 203 1.46 0.14 18.48
CA LYS A 203 2.51 0.81 19.24
C LYS A 203 2.34 2.32 19.09
N GLY A 204 1.90 2.98 20.16
CA GLY A 204 1.44 4.37 20.09
C GLY A 204 0.18 4.51 19.23
N ASP A 205 0.18 5.51 18.35
CA ASP A 205 -0.92 5.77 17.41
C ASP A 205 -0.83 5.00 16.09
N GLU A 206 0.20 4.16 15.95
CA GLU A 206 0.48 3.39 14.74
C GLU A 206 0.01 1.93 14.86
N THR A 207 -0.36 1.37 13.71
CA THR A 207 -0.75 -0.04 13.56
C THR A 207 0.29 -0.79 12.74
N TYR A 208 0.77 -1.91 13.27
CA TYR A 208 1.81 -2.74 12.70
C TYR A 208 1.25 -4.12 12.37
N TRP A 209 1.81 -4.78 11.36
CA TRP A 209 1.46 -6.16 11.08
C TRP A 209 2.01 -7.09 12.16
N VAL A 210 1.26 -8.12 12.54
CA VAL A 210 1.81 -9.23 13.33
C VAL A 210 2.76 -10.07 12.47
N TYR A 211 2.47 -10.16 11.17
CA TYR A 211 3.25 -10.89 10.18
C TYR A 211 3.96 -9.91 9.23
N GLU A 212 5.26 -9.69 9.44
CA GLU A 212 6.04 -8.71 8.67
C GLU A 212 6.17 -9.09 7.18
N SER A 213 6.23 -10.39 6.85
CA SER A 213 6.35 -10.89 5.49
C SER A 213 5.05 -11.52 4.98
N ASP A 214 4.79 -11.40 3.67
CA ASP A 214 3.65 -12.07 3.02
C ASP A 214 3.72 -13.59 3.19
N ARG A 215 4.93 -14.17 3.15
CA ARG A 215 5.15 -15.59 3.40
C ARG A 215 4.63 -16.02 4.77
N ASP A 216 4.90 -15.26 5.82
CA ASP A 216 4.48 -15.65 7.18
C ASP A 216 3.00 -15.38 7.41
N LEU A 217 2.46 -14.32 6.81
CA LEU A 217 1.01 -14.10 6.77
C LEU A 217 0.30 -15.26 6.06
N TYR A 218 0.83 -15.72 4.91
CA TYR A 218 0.22 -16.79 4.15
C TYR A 218 0.24 -18.12 4.91
N LYS A 219 1.31 -18.43 5.66
CA LYS A 219 1.32 -19.60 6.56
C LYS A 219 0.23 -19.53 7.62
N TYR A 220 -0.03 -18.35 8.17
CA TYR A 220 -1.14 -18.15 9.10
C TYR A 220 -2.49 -18.34 8.38
N LEU A 221 -2.68 -17.70 7.23
CA LEU A 221 -3.93 -17.79 6.46
C LEU A 221 -4.23 -19.21 5.96
N GLN A 222 -3.24 -19.99 5.55
CA GLN A 222 -3.42 -21.40 5.17
C GLN A 222 -4.06 -22.23 6.29
N LYS A 223 -3.75 -21.91 7.55
CA LYS A 223 -4.32 -22.59 8.72
C LYS A 223 -5.66 -21.97 9.14
N ARG A 224 -5.72 -20.64 9.19
CA ARG A 224 -6.87 -19.89 9.71
C ARG A 224 -8.04 -19.80 8.72
N CYS A 225 -7.74 -19.86 7.44
CA CYS A 225 -8.62 -19.55 6.31
C CYS A 225 -8.40 -20.57 5.16
N PRO A 226 -8.65 -21.87 5.38
CA PRO A 226 -8.32 -22.92 4.41
C PRO A 226 -9.09 -22.83 3.08
N SER A 227 -10.16 -22.04 3.03
CA SER A 227 -10.94 -21.78 1.80
C SER A 227 -10.30 -20.73 0.88
N LEU A 228 -9.33 -19.94 1.36
CA LEU A 228 -8.67 -18.94 0.52
C LEU A 228 -7.64 -19.62 -0.39
N ILE A 229 -7.68 -19.24 -1.67
CA ILE A 229 -6.64 -19.60 -2.64
C ILE A 229 -5.56 -18.52 -2.59
N LEU A 230 -4.44 -18.86 -1.96
CA LEU A 230 -3.28 -17.98 -1.85
C LEU A 230 -2.32 -18.26 -3.01
N GLU A 231 -1.92 -17.22 -3.74
CA GLU A 231 -0.90 -17.33 -4.77
C GLU A 231 0.42 -17.78 -4.11
N LYS A 232 1.12 -18.72 -4.76
CA LYS A 232 2.47 -19.09 -4.33
C LYS A 232 3.42 -18.08 -4.95
N ASN A 233 4.07 -17.28 -4.11
CA ASN A 233 5.27 -16.53 -4.49
C ASN A 233 6.46 -17.50 -4.62
#